data_AF-A0A4Y3WU06-F1
#
_entry.id   AF-A0A4Y3WU06-F1
#
_cell.length_a   1.000
_cell.length_b   1.000
_cell.length_c   1.000
_cell.angle_alpha   90.00
_cell.angle_beta   90.00
_cell.angle_gamma   90.00
#
_symmetry.space_group_name_H-M   'P 1'
#
loop_
_entity.id
_entity.type
_entity.pdbx_description
1 polymer ?
#
loop_
_entity_poly.entity_id
_entity_poly.type
_entity_poly.pdbx_seq_one_letter_code
_entity_poly.pdbx_strand_id
1 'polypeptide(L)'
;MARREVGAGTRVLLDQLLVASDVAPHDVAGPELHSHLEIALAVAAGIADVGLGLRVGITELRLEFVPLTWESHDIALGRAALGAVQPLVAALHDPTVRDSILALGGYDLGRAGGVEAVHP
;
A
#
# COMPACT_ATOMS: atom_id res chain seq x y z
N MET A 1 3.72 -8.86 -16.30
CA MET A 1 3.38 -8.02 -15.13
C MET A 1 4.33 -8.32 -13.98
N ALA A 2 4.94 -7.29 -13.38
CA ALA A 2 5.71 -7.44 -12.15
C ALA A 2 4.77 -7.65 -10.95
N ARG A 3 5.08 -8.62 -10.09
CA ARG A 3 4.22 -9.04 -8.98
C ARG A 3 5.01 -9.11 -7.69
N ARG A 4 4.31 -8.90 -6.57
CA ARG A 4 4.87 -9.09 -5.23
C ARG A 4 4.96 -10.58 -4.89
N GLU A 5 5.84 -10.93 -3.96
CA GLU A 5 6.03 -12.27 -3.44
C GLU A 5 4.74 -12.90 -2.93
N VAL A 6 4.66 -14.23 -3.02
CA VAL A 6 3.54 -14.98 -2.43
C VAL A 6 3.47 -14.67 -0.93
N GLY A 7 2.26 -14.31 -0.46
CA GLY A 7 2.00 -13.91 0.92
C GLY A 7 1.97 -12.39 1.14
N ALA A 8 2.45 -11.57 0.20
CA ALA A 8 2.24 -10.13 0.26
C ALA A 8 0.75 -9.77 0.09
N GLY A 9 0.24 -8.82 0.87
CA GLY A 9 -1.17 -8.39 0.79
C GLY A 9 -1.61 -7.98 -0.61
N THR A 10 -0.76 -7.24 -1.33
CA THR A 10 -0.97 -6.89 -2.73
C THR A 10 -1.00 -8.09 -3.68
N ARG A 11 -0.25 -9.17 -3.38
CA ARG A 11 -0.31 -10.41 -4.17
C ARG A 11 -1.64 -11.12 -3.97
N VAL A 12 -2.14 -11.15 -2.73
CA VAL A 12 -3.48 -11.67 -2.42
C VAL A 12 -4.56 -10.90 -3.17
N LEU A 13 -4.52 -9.56 -3.14
CA LEU A 13 -5.47 -8.73 -3.90
C LEU A 13 -5.39 -8.99 -5.41
N LEU A 14 -4.18 -9.03 -5.97
CA LEU A 14 -3.99 -9.28 -7.40
C LEU A 14 -4.59 -10.63 -7.81
N ASP A 15 -4.28 -11.69 -7.08
CA ASP A 15 -4.76 -13.04 -7.40
C ASP A 15 -6.30 -13.09 -7.32
N GLN A 16 -6.92 -12.41 -6.35
CA GLN A 16 -8.39 -12.28 -6.27
C GLN A 16 -8.99 -11.55 -7.47
N LEU A 17 -8.38 -10.44 -7.90
CA LEU A 17 -8.84 -9.66 -9.05
C LEU A 17 -8.72 -10.45 -10.36
N LEU A 18 -7.64 -11.22 -10.53
CA LEU A 18 -7.43 -12.08 -11.70
C LEU A 18 -8.47 -13.21 -11.75
N VAL A 19 -8.69 -13.90 -10.63
CA VAL A 19 -9.70 -14.97 -10.52
C VAL A 19 -11.10 -14.43 -10.78
N ALA A 20 -11.44 -13.25 -10.24
CA ALA A 20 -12.72 -12.60 -10.50
C ALA A 20 -12.91 -12.18 -11.97
N SER A 21 -11.83 -12.15 -12.75
CA SER A 21 -11.81 -11.85 -14.18
C SER A 21 -11.60 -13.10 -15.04
N ASP A 22 -11.79 -14.30 -14.49
CA ASP A 22 -11.57 -15.59 -15.15
C ASP A 22 -10.14 -15.81 -15.69
N VAL A 23 -9.15 -15.13 -15.09
CA VAL A 23 -7.72 -15.32 -15.39
C VAL A 23 -7.06 -16.10 -14.27
N ALA A 24 -6.38 -17.20 -14.61
CA ALA A 24 -5.65 -17.95 -13.60
C ALA A 24 -4.37 -17.20 -13.20
N PRO A 25 -4.07 -16.99 -11.90
CA PRO A 25 -2.90 -16.21 -11.47
C PRO A 25 -1.55 -16.77 -11.96
N HIS A 26 -1.48 -18.07 -12.25
CA HIS A 26 -0.29 -18.72 -12.80
C HIS A 26 -0.04 -18.40 -14.27
N ASP A 27 -1.06 -17.95 -15.01
CA ASP A 27 -0.93 -17.55 -16.43
C ASP A 27 -0.29 -16.17 -16.58
N VAL A 28 -0.23 -15.38 -15.50
CA VAL A 28 0.42 -14.06 -15.50
C VAL A 28 1.93 -14.23 -15.40
N ALA A 29 2.62 -13.98 -16.51
CA ALA A 29 4.09 -13.97 -16.57
C ALA A 29 4.70 -12.66 -16.03
N GLY A 30 5.94 -12.75 -15.56
CA GLY A 30 6.74 -11.61 -15.12
C GLY A 30 7.44 -11.87 -13.77
N PRO A 31 8.32 -10.95 -13.35
CA PRO A 31 9.14 -11.13 -12.16
C PRO A 31 8.30 -11.09 -10.88
N GLU A 32 8.73 -11.88 -9.90
CA GLU A 32 8.27 -11.79 -8.51
C GLU A 32 9.31 -10.98 -7.70
N LEU A 33 8.86 -9.95 -6.98
CA LEU A 33 9.71 -8.91 -6.37
C LEU A 33 9.33 -8.62 -4.92
N HIS A 34 10.32 -8.19 -4.13
CA HIS A 34 10.29 -8.12 -2.67
C HIS A 34 10.11 -6.71 -2.09
N SER A 35 9.89 -5.68 -2.92
CA SER A 35 9.29 -4.42 -2.46
C SER A 35 8.38 -3.72 -3.49
N HIS A 36 7.55 -2.77 -3.04
CA HIS A 36 6.79 -1.88 -3.95
C HIS A 36 7.71 -1.04 -4.82
N LEU A 37 8.86 -0.63 -4.29
CA LEU A 37 9.87 0.11 -5.06
C LEU A 37 10.47 -0.76 -6.18
N GLU A 38 10.77 -2.03 -5.91
CA GLU A 38 11.24 -2.96 -6.94
C GLU A 38 10.22 -3.13 -8.07
N ILE A 39 8.92 -3.25 -7.75
CA ILE A 39 7.85 -3.30 -8.76
C ILE A 39 7.90 -2.06 -9.64
N ALA A 40 7.94 -0.87 -9.04
CA ALA A 40 7.96 0.39 -9.78
C ALA A 40 9.23 0.51 -10.65
N LEU A 41 10.39 0.14 -10.12
CA LEU A 41 11.65 0.15 -10.87
C LEU A 41 11.65 -0.86 -12.04
N ALA A 42 11.06 -2.04 -11.87
CA ALA A 42 10.94 -3.02 -12.94
C ALA A 42 10.07 -2.50 -14.10
N VAL A 43 9.01 -1.76 -13.79
CA VAL A 43 8.18 -1.10 -14.81
C VAL A 43 8.93 0.05 -15.47
N ALA A 44 9.56 0.93 -14.67
CA ALA A 44 10.34 2.06 -15.19
C ALA A 44 11.52 1.63 -16.08
N ALA A 45 12.12 0.47 -15.80
CA ALA A 45 13.20 -0.11 -16.58
C ALA A 45 12.72 -0.91 -17.82
N GLY A 46 11.41 -1.06 -18.02
CA GLY A 46 10.85 -1.84 -19.13
C GLY A 46 11.01 -3.37 -18.97
N ILE A 47 11.32 -3.85 -17.76
CA ILE A 47 11.39 -5.29 -17.45
C ILE A 47 9.97 -5.89 -17.38
N ALA A 48 8.98 -5.07 -17.03
CA ALA A 48 7.57 -5.41 -17.09
C ALA A 48 6.75 -4.22 -17.60
N ASP A 49 5.65 -4.48 -18.31
CA ASP A 49 4.80 -3.41 -18.83
C ASP A 49 3.95 -2.75 -17.72
N VAL A 50 3.57 -3.54 -16.71
CA VAL A 50 2.72 -3.13 -15.59
C VAL A 50 3.10 -3.85 -14.31
N GLY A 51 2.74 -3.28 -13.17
CA GLY A 51 2.90 -3.89 -11.85
C GLY A 51 1.88 -3.34 -10.86
N LEU A 52 1.57 -4.11 -9.81
CA LEU A 52 0.63 -3.70 -8.77
C LEU A 52 1.41 -3.31 -7.50
N GLY A 53 1.19 -2.09 -7.03
CA GLY A 53 1.88 -1.51 -5.88
C GLY A 53 1.22 -0.23 -5.39
N LEU A 54 1.87 0.45 -4.45
CA LEU A 54 1.38 1.69 -3.85
C LEU A 54 1.70 2.91 -4.72
N ARG A 55 0.86 3.96 -4.61
CA ARG A 55 1.08 5.24 -5.31
C ARG A 55 2.28 6.02 -4.78
N VAL A 56 2.71 5.76 -3.55
CA VAL A 56 3.71 6.58 -2.86
C VAL A 56 5.08 6.44 -3.52
N GLY A 57 5.75 7.56 -3.78
CA GLY A 57 7.14 7.58 -4.26
C GLY A 57 7.35 7.11 -5.70
N ILE A 58 6.30 7.07 -6.53
CA ILE A 58 6.42 6.74 -7.97
C ILE A 58 6.40 7.98 -8.87
N THR A 59 6.08 9.16 -8.30
CA THR A 59 6.05 10.43 -9.04
C THR A 59 7.42 10.74 -9.65
N GLU A 60 8.51 10.48 -8.93
CA GLU A 60 9.87 10.67 -9.44
C GLU A 60 10.22 9.72 -10.58
N LEU A 61 9.58 8.54 -10.63
CA LEU A 61 9.80 7.53 -11.67
C LEU A 61 9.02 7.81 -12.96
N ARG A 62 8.20 8.88 -12.99
CA ARG A 62 7.37 9.28 -14.15
C ARG A 62 6.46 8.15 -14.66
N LEU A 63 6.02 7.29 -13.75
CA LEU A 63 5.08 6.23 -14.07
C LEU A 63 3.65 6.74 -14.00
N GLU A 64 2.81 6.25 -14.91
CA GLU A 64 1.37 6.41 -14.77
C GLU A 64 0.84 5.52 -13.65
N PHE A 65 -0.09 6.05 -12.84
CA PHE A 65 -0.72 5.32 -11.76
C PHE A 65 -2.23 5.24 -11.99
N VAL A 66 -2.73 4.00 -12.09
CA VAL A 66 -4.16 3.71 -12.19
C VAL A 66 -4.65 3.25 -10.81
N PRO A 67 -5.51 4.03 -10.11
CA PRO A 67 -6.00 3.65 -8.79
C PRO A 67 -6.97 2.46 -8.89
N LEU A 68 -6.70 1.41 -8.10
CA LEU A 68 -7.56 0.22 -8.02
C LEU A 68 -8.43 0.21 -6.76
N THR A 69 -7.82 0.49 -5.61
CA THR A 69 -8.50 0.51 -4.31
C THR A 69 -7.70 1.34 -3.30
N TRP A 70 -8.33 1.68 -2.18
CA TRP A 70 -7.66 2.18 -0.98
C TRP A 70 -7.34 1.02 -0.05
N GLU A 71 -6.18 1.08 0.60
CA GLU A 71 -5.75 0.12 1.61
C GLU A 71 -5.63 0.83 2.96
N SER A 72 -6.44 0.38 3.93
CA SER A 72 -6.38 0.87 5.30
C SER A 72 -5.13 0.33 5.99
N HIS A 73 -4.37 1.22 6.62
CA HIS A 73 -3.18 0.87 7.40
C HIS A 73 -3.46 1.10 8.88
N ASP A 74 -3.58 0.01 9.62
CA ASP A 74 -3.83 0.02 11.06
C ASP A 74 -2.59 -0.42 11.84
N ILE A 75 -2.43 0.10 13.06
CA ILE A 75 -1.39 -0.34 13.99
C ILE A 75 -2.05 -1.20 15.06
N ALA A 76 -1.78 -2.50 15.02
CA ALA A 76 -2.23 -3.42 16.06
C ALA A 76 -1.32 -3.29 17.29
N LEU A 77 -1.91 -2.96 18.44
CA LEU A 77 -1.20 -2.83 19.70
C LEU A 77 -1.97 -3.46 20.86
N GLY A 78 -1.23 -4.02 21.82
CA GLY A 78 -1.83 -4.52 23.05
C GLY A 78 -2.35 -3.38 23.93
N ARG A 79 -3.40 -3.63 24.71
CA ARG A 79 -4.07 -2.62 25.56
C ARG A 79 -3.10 -1.84 26.47
N ALA A 80 -2.06 -2.49 26.98
CA ALA A 80 -1.05 -1.86 27.83
C ALA A 80 -0.22 -0.77 27.10
N ALA A 81 -0.11 -0.85 25.76
CA ALA A 81 0.64 0.11 24.94
C ALA A 81 -0.17 1.35 24.54
N LEU A 82 -1.47 1.42 24.89
CA LEU A 82 -2.34 2.56 24.52
C LEU A 82 -1.83 3.91 25.04
N GLY A 83 -1.18 3.94 26.20
CA GLY A 83 -0.57 5.17 26.72
C GLY A 83 0.64 5.60 25.88
N ALA A 84 1.45 4.65 25.44
CA ALA A 84 2.67 4.90 24.68
C ALA A 84 2.40 5.41 23.25
N VAL A 85 1.23 5.09 22.68
CA VAL A 85 0.84 5.54 21.32
C VAL A 85 0.20 6.94 21.29
N GLN A 86 -0.14 7.53 22.46
CA GLN A 86 -0.77 8.85 22.52
C GLN A 86 0.00 9.95 21.76
N PRO A 87 1.34 10.05 21.84
CA PRO A 87 2.08 11.04 21.05
C PRO A 87 1.93 10.85 19.54
N LEU A 88 1.88 9.60 19.06
CA LEU A 88 1.65 9.30 17.65
C LEU A 88 0.23 9.71 17.23
N VAL A 89 -0.78 9.38 18.04
CA VAL A 89 -2.16 9.79 17.78
C VAL A 89 -2.28 11.31 17.74
N ALA A 90 -1.66 12.02 18.70
CA ALA A 90 -1.63 13.47 18.72
C ALA A 90 -0.95 14.05 17.47
N ALA A 91 0.16 13.46 17.01
CA ALA A 91 0.83 13.88 15.79
C ALA A 91 -0.04 13.68 14.54
N LEU A 92 -0.83 12.61 14.45
CA LEU A 92 -1.76 12.39 13.32
C LEU A 92 -2.93 13.40 13.26
N HIS A 93 -3.19 14.11 14.36
CA HIS A 93 -4.14 15.22 14.43
C HIS A 93 -3.50 16.60 14.24
N ASP A 94 -2.17 16.70 14.27
CA ASP A 94 -1.47 17.96 14.05
C ASP A 94 -1.55 18.37 12.56
N PRO A 95 -2.04 19.59 12.24
CA PRO A 95 -2.18 20.03 10.85
C PRO A 95 -0.87 20.00 10.06
N THR A 96 0.26 20.37 10.67
CA THR A 96 1.57 20.40 10.00
C THR A 96 2.02 19.00 9.61
N VAL A 97 1.82 18.03 10.49
CA VAL A 97 2.12 16.61 10.21
C VAL A 97 1.20 16.08 9.11
N ARG A 98 -0.11 16.38 9.19
CA ARG A 98 -1.07 15.96 8.18
C ARG A 98 -0.74 16.51 6.80
N ASP A 99 -0.43 17.80 6.72
CA ASP A 99 -0.03 18.46 5.46
C ASP A 99 1.24 17.83 4.88
N SER A 100 2.20 17.50 5.75
CA SER A 100 3.43 16.81 5.34
C SER A 100 3.16 15.41 4.76
N ILE A 101 2.24 14.64 5.36
CA ILE A 101 1.87 13.31 4.84
C ILE A 101 1.11 13.44 3.52
N LEU A 102 0.17 14.39 3.41
CA LEU A 102 -0.58 14.64 2.18
C LEU A 102 0.35 15.07 1.03
N ALA A 103 1.40 15.83 1.33
CA ALA A 103 2.41 16.25 0.36
C ALA A 103 3.21 15.08 -0.26
N LEU A 104 3.30 13.93 0.42
CA LEU A 104 3.90 12.72 -0.16
C LEU A 104 3.07 12.16 -1.33
N GLY A 105 1.78 12.51 -1.40
CA GLY A 105 0.82 11.91 -2.32
C GLY A 105 0.53 10.45 -1.98
N GLY A 106 -0.63 9.93 -2.39
CA GLY A 106 -0.97 8.53 -2.08
C GLY A 106 -1.70 8.27 -0.77
N TYR A 107 -1.89 9.28 0.08
CA TYR A 107 -2.53 9.10 1.38
C TYR A 107 -3.90 9.78 1.48
N ASP A 108 -4.81 9.13 2.20
CA ASP A 108 -6.04 9.68 2.73
C ASP A 108 -5.96 9.63 4.27
N LEU A 109 -6.15 10.78 4.93
CA LEU A 109 -6.06 10.93 6.38
C LEU A 109 -7.42 11.08 7.05
N GLY A 110 -8.53 10.77 6.36
CA GLY A 110 -9.88 10.93 6.90
C GLY A 110 -10.16 10.09 8.15
N ARG A 111 -9.48 8.95 8.29
CA ARG A 111 -9.58 8.05 9.46
C ARG A 111 -8.33 8.06 10.36
N ALA A 112 -7.31 8.84 10.01
CA ALA A 112 -6.04 8.84 10.73
C ALA A 112 -6.21 9.32 12.17
N GLY A 113 -5.50 8.68 13.10
CA GLY A 113 -5.58 9.00 14.54
C GLY A 113 -6.82 8.45 15.25
N GLY A 114 -7.64 7.63 14.58
CA GLY A 114 -8.69 6.84 15.22
C GLY A 114 -8.10 5.71 16.06
N VAL A 115 -8.74 5.41 17.20
CA VAL A 115 -8.39 4.26 18.06
C VAL A 115 -9.66 3.46 18.29
N GLU A 116 -9.67 2.22 17.81
CA GLU A 116 -10.81 1.31 17.93
C GLU A 116 -10.40 0.06 18.72
N ALA A 117 -11.27 -0.39 19.62
CA ALA A 117 -11.08 -1.66 20.30
C ALA A 117 -11.55 -2.79 19.38
N VAL A 118 -10.63 -3.67 18.99
CA VAL A 118 -10.98 -4.89 18.25
C VAL A 118 -11.42 -5.94 19.27
N HIS A 119 -12.70 -6.28 19.22
CA HIS A 119 -13.23 -7.43 19.95
C HIS A 119 -13.10 -8.68 19.08
N PRO A 120 -12.70 -9.83 19.65
CA PRO A 120 -12.63 -11.09 18.91
C PRO A 120 -14.01 -11.57 18.45
#